data_AF-A0A948Q954-F1
#
_entry.id   AF-A0A948Q954-F1
#
_cell.length_a   1.000
_cell.length_b   1.000
_cell.length_c   1.000
_cell.angle_alpha   90.00
_cell.angle_beta   90.00
_cell.angle_gamma   90.00
#
_symmetry.space_group_name_H-M   'P 1'
#
loop_
_entity.id
_entity.type
_entity.pdbx_description
1 polymer ?
#
loop_
_entity_poly.entity_id
_entity_poly.type
_entity_poly.pdbx_seq_one_letter_code
_entity_poly.pdbx_strand_id
1 'polypeptide(L)'
;MKSHFILYVADQEESTRFYSHVLDLDPILNVPGMTEFQLDRSTVLGLMPASGISRLLEGKLPAPMVGAGAAKAEIYLLVGD
;
A
#
# COMPACT_ATOMS: atom_id res chain seq x y z
N MET A 1 -5.41 6.21 18.36
CA MET A 1 -6.07 5.90 17.06
C MET A 1 -4.97 5.56 16.07
N LYS A 2 -5.16 4.55 15.20
CA LYS A 2 -4.17 4.11 14.21
C LYS A 2 -4.73 4.37 12.80
N SER A 3 -3.93 4.93 11.90
CA SER A 3 -4.28 5.21 10.51
C SER A 3 -3.59 4.22 9.58
N HIS A 4 -4.33 3.65 8.63
CA HIS A 4 -3.80 2.75 7.61
C HIS A 4 -3.98 3.39 6.23
N PHE A 5 -2.88 3.52 5.51
CA PHE A 5 -2.88 3.94 4.10
C PHE A 5 -2.57 2.73 3.24
N ILE A 6 -3.49 2.33 2.36
CA ILE A 6 -3.34 1.15 1.51
C ILE A 6 -3.09 1.57 0.08
N LEU A 7 -1.93 1.17 -0.46
CA LEU A 7 -1.61 1.31 -1.87
C LEU A 7 -1.98 0.01 -2.60
N TYR A 8 -2.84 0.15 -3.62
CA TYR A 8 -3.14 -0.96 -4.52
C TYR A 8 -2.04 -1.08 -5.57
N VAL A 9 -1.31 -2.20 -5.52
CA VAL A 9 -0.13 -2.43 -6.36
C VAL A 9 -0.40 -3.51 -7.41
N ALA A 10 0.38 -3.49 -8.50
CA ALA A 10 0.30 -4.51 -9.53
C ALA A 10 0.89 -5.85 -9.06
N ASP A 11 2.06 -5.78 -8.40
CA ASP A 11 2.77 -6.92 -7.83
C ASP A 11 3.18 -6.61 -6.39
N GLN A 12 2.79 -7.47 -5.45
CA GLN A 12 3.07 -7.27 -4.03
C GLN A 12 4.54 -7.48 -3.68
N GLU A 13 5.20 -8.50 -4.24
CA GLU A 13 6.57 -8.84 -3.87
C GLU A 13 7.55 -7.80 -4.39
N GLU A 14 7.39 -7.36 -5.63
CA GLU A 14 8.20 -6.29 -6.21
C GLU A 14 8.02 -4.99 -5.43
N SER A 15 6.78 -4.64 -5.10
CA SER A 15 6.48 -3.44 -4.32
C SER A 15 7.04 -3.54 -2.89
N THR A 16 6.98 -4.72 -2.27
CA THR A 16 7.56 -4.96 -0.95
C THR A 16 9.06 -4.73 -0.98
N ARG A 17 9.79 -5.31 -1.95
CA ARG A 17 11.23 -5.08 -2.12
C ARG A 17 11.56 -3.60 -2.31
N PHE A 18 10.81 -2.92 -3.18
CA PHE A 18 11.00 -1.49 -3.44
C PHE A 18 10.82 -0.65 -2.18
N TYR A 19 9.70 -0.81 -1.47
CA TYR A 19 9.40 -0.01 -0.29
C TYR A 19 10.28 -0.36 0.91
N SER A 20 10.70 -1.62 1.07
CA SER A 20 11.72 -1.98 2.06
C SER A 20 13.01 -1.20 1.84
N HIS A 21 13.45 -1.08 0.59
CA HIS A 21 14.66 -0.32 0.27
C HIS A 21 14.48 1.19 0.43
N VAL A 22 13.38 1.76 -0.07
CA VAL A 22 13.14 3.22 -0.03
C VAL A 22 12.89 3.73 1.39
N LEU A 23 12.21 2.95 2.22
CA LEU A 23 11.89 3.33 3.60
C LEU A 23 12.99 2.94 4.58
N ASP A 24 13.94 2.08 4.17
CA ASP A 24 14.91 1.43 5.07
C ASP A 24 14.23 0.73 6.25
N LEU A 25 13.16 -0.02 5.93
CA LEU A 25 12.33 -0.72 6.91
C LEU A 25 12.02 -2.15 6.45
N ASP A 26 12.06 -3.08 7.41
CA ASP A 26 11.46 -4.40 7.21
C ASP A 26 9.94 -4.32 7.41
N PRO A 27 9.15 -5.08 6.63
CA PRO A 27 7.71 -5.15 6.83
C PRO A 27 7.38 -5.85 8.16
N ILE A 28 6.38 -5.32 8.88
CA ILE A 28 5.85 -5.94 10.10
C ILE A 28 4.88 -7.09 9.78
N LEU A 29 4.40 -7.15 8.54
CA LEU A 29 3.56 -8.22 7.99
C LEU A 29 3.92 -8.39 6.51
N ASN A 30 4.16 -9.61 6.06
CA ASN A 30 4.30 -9.93 4.64
C ASN A 30 3.72 -11.33 4.38
N VAL A 31 2.46 -11.36 3.94
CA VAL A 31 1.71 -12.60 3.67
C VAL A 31 1.02 -12.49 2.30
N PRO A 32 0.65 -13.60 1.65
CA PRO A 32 -0.04 -13.52 0.35
C PRO A 32 -1.27 -12.60 0.39
N GLY A 33 -1.25 -11.54 -0.43
CA GLY A 33 -2.31 -10.54 -0.54
C GLY A 33 -2.10 -9.27 0.30
N MET A 34 -1.10 -9.20 1.18
CA MET A 34 -0.87 -8.03 2.04
C MET A 34 0.57 -7.91 2.56
N THR A 35 1.13 -6.71 2.44
CA THR A 35 2.36 -6.30 3.15
C THR A 35 2.06 -5.07 3.99
N GLU A 36 2.62 -4.95 5.19
CA GLU A 36 2.51 -3.75 6.04
C GLU A 36 3.87 -3.26 6.53
N PHE A 37 4.07 -1.95 6.47
CA PHE A 37 5.19 -1.21 7.05
C PHE A 37 4.70 -0.29 8.15
N GLN A 38 5.35 -0.31 9.31
CA GLN A 38 5.07 0.61 10.41
C GLN A 38 5.87 1.91 10.17
N LEU A 39 5.21 2.99 9.75
CA LEU A 39 5.88 4.27 9.47
C LEU A 39 6.20 5.06 10.75
N ASP A 40 5.27 5.08 11.69
CA ASP A 40 5.44 5.67 13.02
C ASP A 40 4.62 4.88 14.06
N ARG A 41 4.40 5.38 15.28
CA ARG A 41 3.61 4.65 16.31
C ARG A 41 2.12 4.47 15.98
N SER A 42 1.56 5.31 15.12
CA SER A 42 0.14 5.43 14.80
C SER A 42 -0.19 5.25 13.31
N THR A 43 0.80 5.09 12.44
CA THR A 43 0.62 5.10 10.98
C THR A 43 1.22 3.86 10.34
N VAL A 44 0.41 3.16 9.54
CA VAL A 44 0.82 1.97 8.78
C VAL A 44 0.64 2.24 7.29
N LEU A 45 1.65 1.87 6.49
CA LEU A 45 1.55 1.76 5.05
C LEU A 45 1.32 0.31 4.68
N GLY A 46 0.22 0.02 3.99
CA GLY A 46 -0.11 -1.29 3.47
C GLY A 46 0.03 -1.36 1.96
N LEU A 47 0.48 -2.51 1.45
CA LEU A 47 0.52 -2.84 0.03
C LEU A 47 -0.39 -4.03 -0.21
N MET A 48 -1.32 -3.89 -1.15
CA MET A 48 -2.28 -4.94 -1.48
C MET A 48 -2.40 -5.08 -3.00
N PRO A 49 -2.37 -6.30 -3.57
CA PRO A 49 -2.62 -6.49 -4.99
C PRO A 49 -3.98 -5.90 -5.42
N ALA A 50 -3.99 -5.10 -6.48
CA ALA A 50 -5.21 -4.49 -7.02
C ALA A 50 -6.27 -5.55 -7.42
N SER A 51 -5.83 -6.73 -7.85
CA SER A 51 -6.69 -7.88 -8.16
C SER A 51 -7.41 -8.42 -6.92
N GLY A 52 -6.77 -8.39 -5.75
CA GLY A 52 -7.34 -8.89 -4.48
C GLY A 52 -8.51 -8.04 -3.99
N ILE A 53 -8.36 -6.72 -3.98
CA ILE A 53 -9.41 -5.82 -3.45
C ILE A 53 -10.62 -5.75 -4.37
N SER A 54 -10.42 -5.87 -5.68
CA SER A 54 -11.51 -5.88 -6.67
C SER A 54 -12.54 -6.97 -6.36
N ARG A 55 -12.09 -8.11 -5.82
CA ARG A 55 -12.94 -9.24 -5.42
C ARG A 55 -13.75 -8.94 -4.15
N LEU A 56 -13.15 -8.24 -3.18
CA LEU A 56 -13.79 -7.92 -1.90
C LEU A 56 -14.79 -6.77 -2.00
N LEU A 57 -14.57 -5.83 -2.93
CA LEU A 57 -15.43 -4.66 -3.08
C LEU A 57 -16.69 -4.94 -3.92
N GLU A 58 -16.78 -6.11 -4.58
CA GLU A 58 -17.98 -6.55 -5.34
C GLU A 58 -18.55 -5.48 -6.30
N GLY A 59 -17.69 -4.62 -6.86
CA GLY A 59 -18.12 -3.53 -7.75
C GLY A 59 -18.78 -2.31 -7.06
N LYS A 60 -18.77 -2.23 -5.73
CA LYS A 60 -19.28 -1.07 -4.96
C LYS A 60 -18.40 0.18 -5.12
N LEU A 61 -17.17 0.01 -5.60
CA LEU A 61 -16.27 1.08 -5.97
C LEU A 61 -15.77 0.84 -7.41
N PRO A 62 -15.41 1.91 -8.15
CA PRO A 62 -14.73 1.75 -9.43
C PRO A 62 -13.53 0.83 -9.26
N ALA A 63 -13.32 -0.10 -10.20
CA ALA A 63 -12.22 -1.03 -10.07
C ALA A 63 -10.90 -0.25 -9.84
N PRO A 64 -10.01 -0.71 -8.95
CA PRO A 64 -8.76 0.00 -8.62
C PRO A 64 -7.94 0.39 -9.85
N MET A 65 -8.06 -0.38 -10.94
CA MET A 65 -7.39 -0.15 -12.22
C MET A 65 -8.12 0.80 -13.18
N VAL A 66 -9.38 1.18 -12.91
CA VAL A 66 -10.06 2.24 -13.66
C VAL A 66 -9.34 3.55 -13.33
N GLY A 67 -8.65 4.12 -14.31
CA GLY A 67 -7.75 5.27 -14.13
C GLY A 67 -6.29 4.91 -13.82
N ALA A 68 -5.82 3.72 -14.20
CA ALA A 68 -4.38 3.42 -14.19
C ALA A 68 -3.61 4.53 -14.94
N GLY A 69 -2.66 5.17 -14.25
CA GLY A 69 -1.92 6.33 -14.75
C GLY A 69 -2.41 7.69 -14.27
N ALA A 70 -3.59 7.77 -13.62
CA ALA A 70 -4.06 8.98 -12.94
C ALA A 70 -3.78 8.89 -11.43
N ALA A 71 -3.22 9.97 -10.86
CA ALA A 71 -3.05 10.06 -9.40
C ALA A 71 -4.42 10.09 -8.72
N LYS A 72 -4.65 9.16 -7.79
CA LYS A 72 -5.89 9.08 -7.00
C LYS A 72 -5.76 9.66 -5.60
N ALA A 73 -4.53 9.68 -5.08
CA ALA A 73 -4.15 10.24 -3.80
C ALA A 73 -2.64 10.49 -3.81
N GLU A 74 -2.18 11.37 -2.93
CA GLU A 74 -0.78 11.64 -2.68
C GLU A 74 -0.49 11.47 -1.18
N ILE A 75 0.65 10.87 -0.86
CA ILE A 75 1.12 10.70 0.52
C ILE A 75 2.50 11.35 0.59
N TYR A 76 2.62 12.34 1.46
CA TYR A 76 3.88 13.03 1.71
C TYR A 76 4.49 12.50 3.01
N LEU A 77 5.68 11.91 2.90
CA LEU A 77 6.47 11.47 4.05
C LEU A 77 7.56 12.51 4.28
N LEU A 78 7.33 13.39 5.26
CA LEU A 78 8.29 14.43 5.61
C LEU A 78 9.43 13.79 6.44
N VAL A 79 10.64 13.91 5.95
CA VAL A 79 11.86 13.46 6.64
C VAL A 79 12.56 14.65 7.27
N GLY A 80 13.28 14.41 8.38
CA GLY A 80 14.18 15.41 8.95
C GLY A 80 15.41 15.62 8.08
N ASP A 81 16.08 16.76 8.29
CA ASP A 81 17.39 17.07 7.70
C ASP A 81 18.51 16.19 8.28
#